data_AF-A0A844GK37-F1
#
_entry.id   AF-A0A844GK37-F1
#
_cell.length_a   1.000
_cell.length_b   1.000
_cell.length_c   1.000
_cell.angle_alpha   90.00
_cell.angle_beta   90.00
_cell.angle_gamma   90.00
#
_symmetry.space_group_name_H-M   'P 1'
#
loop_
_entity.id
_entity.type
_entity.pdbx_description
1 polymer ?
#
loop_
_entity_poly.entity_id
_entity_poly.type
_entity_poly.pdbx_seq_one_letter_code
_entity_poly.pdbx_strand_id
1 'polypeptide(L)'
;MNRKKLTALMLSTVMAFTPAAPIVASETTVHSVENAEDIAVSSATASKKNGWDSSKKYYYVNGKKVTNVTKTISKVKYHFDVTGKVVYKKVKNVYYKINSKGKAKKMNQVETLAATRLDMYGGNLKKAFNWSASIPYTANVKVAKKTPGNYGIYGFQRQRGDCYVMAATFYWMAKVSGSDAHYVKGYFKKSSGKGAHAWVEIDYKGTTYVYDPNFQKEYKLNGYKLKYGAPKTLKYIDYKRLN
;
A
#
# COMPACT_ATOMS: atom_id res chain seq x y z
N MET A 1 -21.83 -40.35 9.70
CA MET A 1 -20.94 -40.63 8.55
C MET A 1 -19.55 -40.11 8.87
N ASN A 2 -18.58 -41.02 8.87
CA ASN A 2 -17.23 -40.86 9.40
C ASN A 2 -16.23 -40.51 8.27
N ARG A 3 -15.04 -40.04 8.70
CA ARG A 3 -13.74 -39.96 7.99
C ARG A 3 -13.44 -38.66 7.24
N LYS A 4 -12.24 -38.05 7.32
CA LYS A 4 -11.00 -38.31 8.08
C LYS A 4 -10.16 -37.01 8.01
N LYS A 5 -9.50 -36.66 9.10
CA LYS A 5 -8.38 -35.70 9.14
C LYS A 5 -7.17 -36.33 8.44
N LEU A 6 -6.42 -35.53 7.66
CA LEU A 6 -5.12 -35.91 7.12
C LEU A 6 -4.08 -34.93 7.64
N THR A 7 -3.42 -35.36 8.69
CA THR A 7 -2.12 -34.88 9.18
C THR A 7 -1.06 -35.54 8.29
N ALA A 8 -0.10 -34.78 7.76
CA ALA A 8 1.11 -35.31 7.15
C ALA A 8 2.32 -34.64 7.80
N LEU A 9 3.11 -35.49 8.44
CA LEU A 9 4.36 -35.25 9.14
C LEU A 9 5.46 -35.92 8.30
N MET A 10 6.71 -35.46 8.51
CA MET A 10 7.99 -36.06 8.09
C MET A 10 8.50 -35.63 6.69
N LEU A 11 9.79 -35.46 6.44
CA LEU A 11 10.99 -35.93 7.13
C LEU A 11 12.18 -35.00 6.83
N SER A 12 13.06 -34.80 7.80
CA SER A 12 14.35 -34.12 7.66
C SER A 12 15.38 -34.99 6.92
N THR A 13 16.30 -34.36 6.18
CA THR A 13 17.55 -35.00 5.76
C THR A 13 18.70 -34.08 6.14
N VAL A 14 19.53 -34.56 7.07
CA VAL A 14 20.81 -33.99 7.47
C VAL A 14 21.87 -34.72 6.66
N MET A 15 22.66 -34.02 5.86
CA MET A 15 23.91 -34.58 5.34
C MET A 15 25.05 -34.20 6.29
N ALA A 16 25.66 -35.23 6.87
CA ALA A 16 26.91 -35.13 7.62
C ALA A 16 28.08 -34.98 6.65
N PHE A 17 28.98 -34.04 6.93
CA PHE A 17 30.33 -34.01 6.37
C PHE A 17 31.32 -34.15 7.54
N THR A 18 32.05 -35.26 7.56
CA THR A 18 33.24 -35.46 8.39
C THR A 18 34.50 -35.04 7.60
N PRO A 19 35.60 -34.67 8.29
CA PRO A 19 36.73 -33.98 7.68
C PRO A 19 37.85 -34.93 7.23
N ALA A 20 38.67 -34.46 6.28
CA ALA A 20 39.98 -35.04 5.98
C ALA A 20 41.04 -33.92 6.04
N ALA A 21 42.03 -34.10 6.92
CA ALA A 21 43.35 -33.47 6.85
C ALA A 21 44.34 -34.55 6.31
N PRO A 22 45.52 -34.21 5.74
CA PRO A 22 46.65 -33.83 6.62
C PRO A 22 47.76 -32.90 6.04
N ILE A 23 48.53 -32.32 6.99
CA ILE A 23 49.99 -32.04 7.06
C ILE A 23 50.65 -31.04 6.08
N VAL A 24 51.28 -29.98 6.63
CA VAL A 24 52.75 -29.70 6.61
C VAL A 24 53.13 -28.90 7.88
N ALA A 25 54.24 -29.27 8.50
CA ALA A 25 54.80 -28.76 9.76
C ALA A 25 55.84 -27.64 9.57
N SER A 26 56.06 -26.83 10.63
CA SER A 26 57.40 -26.45 11.10
C SER A 26 57.33 -25.81 12.50
N GLU A 27 58.18 -26.31 13.39
CA GLU A 27 58.31 -26.02 14.82
C GLU A 27 58.99 -24.67 15.11
N THR A 28 58.66 -24.01 16.23
CA THR A 28 59.67 -23.52 17.20
C THR A 28 59.02 -23.26 18.58
N THR A 29 59.66 -23.80 19.63
CA THR A 29 59.48 -23.68 21.10
C THR A 29 59.58 -22.22 21.62
N VAL A 30 59.13 -21.75 22.81
CA VAL A 30 59.33 -22.23 24.20
C VAL A 30 58.44 -21.45 25.25
N HIS A 31 58.05 -22.16 26.32
CA HIS A 31 57.78 -21.80 27.75
C HIS A 31 56.80 -20.69 28.26
N SER A 32 55.82 -21.16 29.08
CA SER A 32 55.31 -20.72 30.42
C SER A 32 55.08 -19.21 30.70
N VAL A 33 54.03 -18.69 31.36
CA VAL A 33 53.46 -18.98 32.69
C VAL A 33 52.09 -18.25 32.86
N GLU A 34 51.18 -18.85 33.65
CA GLU A 34 50.11 -18.30 34.51
C GLU A 34 49.26 -17.03 34.18
N ASN A 35 47.95 -17.29 34.15
CA ASN A 35 46.84 -16.57 34.79
C ASN A 35 46.49 -15.13 34.35
N ALA A 36 45.42 -15.00 33.56
CA ALA A 36 44.57 -13.82 33.54
C ALA A 36 43.13 -14.21 33.19
N GLU A 37 42.20 -13.63 33.96
CA GLU A 37 40.77 -13.87 34.03
C GLU A 37 40.01 -13.60 32.71
N ASP A 38 38.85 -14.25 32.59
CA ASP A 38 37.65 -13.92 31.81
C ASP A 38 37.72 -12.73 30.82
N ILE A 39 37.49 -13.00 29.52
CA ILE A 39 36.44 -12.32 28.73
C ILE A 39 35.91 -13.30 27.68
N ALA A 40 34.82 -14.00 28.01
CA ALA A 40 33.94 -14.51 26.98
C ALA A 40 33.37 -13.31 26.19
N VAL A 41 33.84 -13.12 24.96
CA VAL A 41 33.28 -12.14 24.02
C VAL A 41 31.89 -12.64 23.63
N SER A 42 30.92 -12.31 24.46
CA SER A 42 29.50 -12.37 24.16
C SER A 42 29.25 -11.49 22.94
N SER A 43 29.16 -12.10 21.77
CA SER A 43 28.62 -11.46 20.58
C SER A 43 27.14 -11.20 20.80
N ALA A 44 26.82 -10.12 21.52
CA ALA A 44 25.47 -9.65 21.74
C ALA A 44 24.82 -9.39 20.37
N THR A 45 23.98 -10.30 19.90
CA THR A 45 23.10 -10.04 18.76
C THR A 45 22.23 -8.83 19.12
N ALA A 46 22.51 -7.68 18.51
CA ALA A 46 21.74 -6.46 18.72
C ALA A 46 20.24 -6.76 18.61
N SER A 47 19.50 -6.50 19.69
CA SER A 47 18.06 -6.81 19.73
C SER A 47 17.34 -6.02 18.64
N LYS A 48 16.69 -6.75 17.72
CA LYS A 48 16.00 -6.11 16.58
C LYS A 48 14.80 -5.32 17.11
N LYS A 49 14.73 -4.03 16.75
CA LYS A 49 13.64 -3.13 17.14
C LYS A 49 12.27 -3.71 16.76
N ASN A 50 11.38 -3.82 17.75
CA ASN A 50 10.02 -4.28 17.61
C ASN A 50 9.07 -3.28 18.28
N GLY A 51 7.90 -3.04 17.68
CA GLY A 51 6.89 -2.16 18.25
C GLY A 51 6.91 -0.73 17.71
N TRP A 52 6.25 0.16 18.44
CA TRP A 52 6.15 1.58 18.08
C TRP A 52 7.47 2.30 18.30
N ASP A 53 7.75 3.31 17.47
CA ASP A 53 8.76 4.29 17.81
C ASP A 53 8.27 5.26 18.90
N SER A 54 9.19 6.06 19.46
CA SER A 54 8.88 7.05 20.50
C SER A 54 7.81 8.04 20.05
N SER A 55 7.77 8.39 18.76
CA SER A 55 6.76 9.30 18.22
C SER A 55 5.39 8.65 17.95
N LYS A 56 5.29 7.31 18.07
CA LYS A 56 4.11 6.49 17.72
C LYS A 56 3.62 6.72 16.28
N LYS A 57 4.51 7.14 15.38
CA LYS A 57 4.22 7.35 13.95
C LYS A 57 4.61 6.15 13.11
N TYR A 58 5.55 5.34 13.59
CA TYR A 58 6.12 4.21 12.89
C TYR A 58 6.03 2.95 13.74
N TYR A 59 5.81 1.81 13.10
CA TYR A 59 5.82 0.51 13.76
C TYR A 59 6.85 -0.40 13.11
N TYR A 60 7.60 -1.15 13.93
CA TYR A 60 8.69 -2.01 13.49
C TYR A 60 8.40 -3.48 13.80
N VAL A 61 8.80 -4.34 12.89
CA VAL A 61 8.81 -5.80 13.05
C VAL A 61 10.17 -6.32 12.58
N ASN A 62 10.89 -6.98 13.47
CA ASN A 62 12.22 -7.51 13.25
C ASN A 62 13.20 -6.45 12.69
N GLY A 63 13.16 -5.25 13.26
CA GLY A 63 14.00 -4.12 12.83
C GLY A 63 13.54 -3.41 11.56
N LYS A 64 12.53 -3.94 10.84
CA LYS A 64 12.01 -3.33 9.61
C LYS A 64 10.75 -2.52 9.87
N LYS A 65 10.68 -1.33 9.29
CA LYS A 65 9.50 -0.46 9.34
C LYS A 65 8.35 -1.11 8.56
N VAL A 66 7.16 -1.11 9.13
CA VAL A 66 5.92 -1.49 8.42
C VAL A 66 5.55 -0.36 7.46
N THR A 67 5.38 -0.69 6.17
CA THR A 67 5.10 0.29 5.11
C THR A 67 4.01 -0.22 4.17
N ASN A 68 3.23 0.71 3.61
CA ASN A 68 2.25 0.48 2.54
C ASN A 68 1.26 -0.65 2.83
N VAL A 69 0.77 -0.73 4.06
CA VAL A 69 -0.08 -1.84 4.51
C VAL A 69 -0.97 -1.43 5.67
N THR A 70 -2.11 -2.10 5.76
CA THR A 70 -3.00 -2.03 6.92
C THR A 70 -2.67 -3.17 7.89
N LYS A 71 -2.44 -2.85 9.17
CA LYS A 71 -2.11 -3.84 10.22
C LYS A 71 -2.93 -3.59 11.49
N THR A 72 -3.40 -4.68 12.10
CA THR A 72 -4.04 -4.63 13.42
C THR A 72 -2.99 -4.79 14.51
N ILE A 73 -2.93 -3.83 15.42
CA ILE A 73 -2.02 -3.77 16.57
C ILE A 73 -2.87 -3.46 17.79
N SER A 74 -2.87 -4.35 18.79
CA SER A 74 -3.63 -4.18 20.04
C SER A 74 -5.11 -3.80 19.80
N LYS A 75 -5.81 -4.55 18.94
CA LYS A 75 -7.22 -4.35 18.56
C LYS A 75 -7.54 -3.05 17.80
N VAL A 76 -6.53 -2.25 17.48
CA VAL A 76 -6.67 -1.05 16.63
C VAL A 76 -6.04 -1.35 15.28
N LYS A 77 -6.74 -1.00 14.21
CA LYS A 77 -6.21 -1.16 12.86
C LYS A 77 -5.56 0.14 12.41
N TYR A 78 -4.35 0.06 11.89
CA TYR A 78 -3.55 1.19 11.41
C TYR A 78 -3.21 0.99 9.95
N HIS A 79 -3.25 2.06 9.16
CA HIS A 79 -2.69 2.05 7.81
C HIS A 79 -1.41 2.86 7.79
N PHE A 80 -0.35 2.24 7.28
CA PHE A 80 0.97 2.80 7.12
C PHE A 80 1.18 3.14 5.65
N ASP A 81 1.57 4.38 5.35
CA ASP A 81 1.86 4.83 3.99
C ASP A 81 3.17 4.21 3.44
N VAL A 82 3.55 4.61 2.23
CA VAL A 82 4.78 4.16 1.56
C VAL A 82 6.07 4.51 2.30
N THR A 83 6.05 5.51 3.19
CA THR A 83 7.19 5.89 4.05
C THR A 83 7.17 5.15 5.41
N GLY A 84 6.08 4.42 5.65
CA GLY A 84 5.74 3.70 6.88
C GLY A 84 5.13 4.55 7.97
N LYS A 85 4.69 5.78 7.66
CA LYS A 85 4.02 6.63 8.63
C LYS A 85 2.56 6.21 8.74
N VAL A 86 2.02 6.19 9.96
CA VAL A 86 0.57 6.02 10.17
C VAL A 86 -0.18 7.23 9.61
N VAL A 87 -1.12 6.99 8.71
CA VAL A 87 -1.97 8.04 8.10
C VAL A 87 -3.44 7.96 8.52
N TYR A 88 -3.91 6.77 8.90
CA TYR A 88 -5.18 6.62 9.60
C TYR A 88 -5.19 5.44 10.55
N LYS A 89 -6.13 5.47 11.48
CA LYS A 89 -6.45 4.34 12.36
C LYS A 89 -7.96 4.12 12.45
N LYS A 90 -8.35 2.87 12.68
CA LYS A 90 -9.72 2.46 12.99
C LYS A 90 -9.77 1.92 14.41
N VAL A 91 -10.57 2.56 15.25
CA VAL A 91 -10.86 2.11 16.62
C VAL A 91 -12.33 1.68 16.64
N LYS A 92 -12.59 0.41 16.94
CA LYS A 92 -13.92 -0.20 16.76
C LYS A 92 -14.42 0.04 15.32
N ASN A 93 -15.49 0.82 15.14
CA ASN A 93 -16.09 1.16 13.85
C ASN A 93 -15.85 2.61 13.40
N VAL A 94 -14.97 3.35 14.10
CA VAL A 94 -14.71 4.76 13.79
C VAL A 94 -13.30 4.92 13.21
N TYR A 95 -13.21 5.59 12.06
CA TYR A 95 -11.95 5.92 11.41
C TYR A 95 -11.49 7.34 11.77
N TYR A 96 -10.19 7.47 12.02
CA TYR A 96 -9.53 8.73 12.31
C TYR A 96 -8.35 8.91 11.38
N LYS A 97 -8.31 10.03 10.66
CA LYS A 97 -7.11 10.45 9.92
C LYS A 97 -6.10 11.04 10.90
N ILE A 98 -4.83 10.75 10.67
CA ILE A 98 -3.72 11.24 11.48
C ILE A 98 -3.00 12.32 10.68
N ASN A 99 -2.94 13.53 11.23
CA ASN A 99 -2.24 14.62 10.55
C ASN A 99 -0.72 14.53 10.72
N SER A 100 0.02 15.46 10.09
CA SER A 100 1.50 15.49 10.16
C SER A 100 2.05 15.57 11.58
N LYS A 101 1.31 16.19 12.50
CA LYS A 101 1.61 16.36 13.93
C LYS A 101 1.20 15.15 14.79
N GLY A 102 0.64 14.09 14.20
CA GLY A 102 0.19 12.90 14.92
C GLY A 102 -1.19 13.03 15.59
N LYS A 103 -1.90 14.15 15.42
CA LYS A 103 -3.25 14.34 15.98
C LYS A 103 -4.28 13.59 15.14
N ALA A 104 -5.17 12.90 15.83
CA ALA A 104 -6.28 12.15 15.22
C ALA A 104 -7.51 13.06 15.04
N LYS A 105 -8.10 13.06 13.84
CA LYS A 105 -9.39 13.70 13.55
C LYS A 105 -10.33 12.67 12.94
N LYS A 106 -11.59 12.63 13.39
CA LYS A 106 -12.61 11.75 12.80
C LYS A 106 -12.73 12.02 11.31
N MET A 107 -12.73 10.95 10.51
CA MET A 107 -12.90 11.04 9.06
C MET A 107 -14.32 11.48 8.70
N ASN A 108 -14.47 12.24 7.63
CA ASN A 108 -15.79 12.53 7.06
C ASN A 108 -16.36 11.29 6.34
N GLN A 109 -17.56 11.41 5.76
CA GLN A 109 -18.25 10.27 5.12
C GLN A 109 -17.45 9.64 3.98
N VAL A 110 -16.93 10.44 3.03
CA VAL A 110 -16.23 9.89 1.86
C VAL A 110 -14.87 9.29 2.24
N GLU A 111 -14.16 9.91 3.17
CA GLU A 111 -12.92 9.37 3.75
C GLU A 111 -13.19 8.02 4.44
N THR A 112 -14.29 7.92 5.20
CA THR A 112 -14.69 6.69 5.91
C THR A 112 -15.04 5.55 4.94
N LEU A 113 -15.80 5.85 3.88
CA LEU A 113 -16.15 4.87 2.85
C LEU A 113 -14.90 4.37 2.11
N ALA A 114 -14.00 5.29 1.76
CA ALA A 114 -12.74 4.98 1.11
C ALA A 114 -11.81 4.12 1.98
N ALA A 115 -11.60 4.50 3.25
CA ALA A 115 -10.78 3.74 4.18
C ALA A 115 -11.37 2.35 4.43
N THR A 116 -12.70 2.24 4.53
CA THR A 116 -13.40 0.96 4.67
C THR A 116 -13.17 0.05 3.47
N ARG A 117 -13.29 0.58 2.24
CA ARG A 117 -13.02 -0.19 1.03
C ARG A 117 -11.55 -0.57 0.90
N LEU A 118 -10.62 0.35 1.18
CA LEU A 118 -9.19 0.10 1.14
C LEU A 118 -8.75 -0.97 2.15
N ASP A 119 -9.36 -0.97 3.35
CA ASP A 119 -9.14 -1.97 4.38
C ASP A 119 -9.51 -3.39 3.92
N MET A 120 -10.55 -3.55 3.10
CA MET A 120 -10.91 -4.85 2.51
C MET A 120 -9.80 -5.41 1.62
N TYR A 121 -8.92 -4.53 1.11
CA TYR A 121 -7.76 -4.89 0.30
C TYR A 121 -6.45 -4.87 1.09
N GLY A 122 -6.51 -4.77 2.42
CA GLY A 122 -5.33 -4.73 3.29
C GLY A 122 -4.44 -3.50 3.06
N GLY A 123 -4.97 -2.43 2.47
CA GLY A 123 -4.18 -1.25 2.08
C GLY A 123 -3.58 -1.31 0.67
N ASN A 124 -3.83 -2.37 -0.11
CA ASN A 124 -3.22 -2.52 -1.43
C ASN A 124 -3.90 -1.64 -2.49
N LEU A 125 -3.19 -0.60 -2.95
CA LEU A 125 -3.71 0.33 -3.95
C LEU A 125 -3.94 -0.27 -5.34
N LYS A 126 -3.20 -1.30 -5.76
CA LYS A 126 -3.48 -1.97 -7.05
C LYS A 126 -4.80 -2.72 -7.00
N LYS A 127 -5.09 -3.42 -5.89
CA LYS A 127 -6.39 -4.07 -5.67
C LYS A 127 -7.52 -3.04 -5.57
N ALA A 128 -7.31 -1.95 -4.85
CA ALA A 128 -8.26 -0.84 -4.77
C ALA A 128 -8.56 -0.23 -6.15
N PHE A 129 -7.53 0.03 -6.95
CA PHE A 129 -7.67 0.50 -8.33
C PHE A 129 -8.47 -0.46 -9.20
N ASN A 130 -8.11 -1.76 -9.17
CA ASN A 130 -8.81 -2.78 -9.94
C ASN A 130 -10.29 -2.86 -9.54
N TRP A 131 -10.61 -2.68 -8.26
CA TRP A 131 -12.01 -2.57 -7.84
C TRP A 131 -12.70 -1.36 -8.46
N SER A 132 -12.09 -0.17 -8.41
CA SER A 132 -12.65 1.02 -9.08
C SER A 132 -12.85 0.83 -10.59
N ALA A 133 -11.95 0.11 -11.28
CA ALA A 133 -12.07 -0.24 -12.70
C ALA A 133 -13.16 -1.30 -12.96
N SER A 134 -13.52 -2.10 -11.96
CA SER A 134 -14.56 -3.14 -12.08
C SER A 134 -15.98 -2.59 -11.93
N ILE A 135 -16.14 -1.39 -11.37
CA ILE A 135 -17.45 -0.76 -11.16
C ILE A 135 -18.24 -0.72 -12.48
N PRO A 136 -19.48 -1.24 -12.56
CA PRO A 136 -20.37 -1.12 -13.72
C PRO A 136 -20.50 0.32 -14.24
N TYR A 137 -20.43 0.50 -15.57
CA TYR A 137 -20.47 1.82 -16.16
C TYR A 137 -21.93 2.27 -16.26
N THR A 138 -22.24 3.47 -15.82
CA THR A 138 -23.57 4.06 -15.96
C THR A 138 -23.40 5.54 -16.29
N ALA A 139 -23.83 5.93 -17.48
CA ALA A 139 -23.79 7.33 -17.91
C ALA A 139 -24.80 8.18 -17.13
N ASN A 140 -24.63 9.52 -17.20
CA ASN A 140 -25.57 10.51 -16.68
C ASN A 140 -25.87 10.34 -15.17
N VAL A 141 -24.83 10.07 -14.38
CA VAL A 141 -24.96 9.91 -12.94
C VAL A 141 -25.50 11.18 -12.29
N LYS A 142 -26.60 11.05 -11.56
CA LYS A 142 -27.21 12.12 -10.76
C LYS A 142 -26.55 12.18 -9.37
N VAL A 143 -25.68 13.17 -9.18
CA VAL A 143 -25.10 13.54 -7.87
C VAL A 143 -25.54 14.95 -7.49
N ALA A 144 -25.72 15.22 -6.19
CA ALA A 144 -26.17 16.52 -5.70
C ALA A 144 -25.28 17.69 -6.15
N LYS A 145 -23.96 17.50 -6.15
CA LYS A 145 -22.97 18.41 -6.76
C LYS A 145 -21.86 17.59 -7.42
N LYS A 146 -21.37 18.02 -8.58
CA LYS A 146 -20.34 17.31 -9.38
C LYS A 146 -18.91 17.44 -8.82
N THR A 147 -18.74 17.14 -7.53
CA THR A 147 -17.45 17.19 -6.81
C THR A 147 -16.86 15.79 -6.63
N PRO A 148 -15.52 15.66 -6.49
CA PRO A 148 -14.89 14.36 -6.22
C PRO A 148 -15.45 13.68 -4.96
N GLY A 149 -15.83 14.45 -3.94
CA GLY A 149 -16.47 13.93 -2.72
C GLY A 149 -17.79 13.23 -3.00
N ASN A 150 -18.72 13.89 -3.70
CA ASN A 150 -20.05 13.34 -4.00
C ASN A 150 -19.99 12.18 -5.00
N TYR A 151 -19.12 12.26 -6.00
CA TYR A 151 -18.87 11.14 -6.91
C TYR A 151 -18.32 9.92 -6.16
N GLY A 152 -17.38 10.14 -5.22
CA GLY A 152 -16.85 9.08 -4.37
C GLY A 152 -17.94 8.43 -3.51
N ILE A 153 -18.75 9.22 -2.80
CA ILE A 153 -19.87 8.73 -1.99
C ILE A 153 -20.84 7.90 -2.84
N TYR A 154 -21.24 8.44 -4.00
CA TYR A 154 -22.11 7.74 -4.94
C TYR A 154 -21.51 6.40 -5.37
N GLY A 155 -20.24 6.38 -5.80
CA GLY A 155 -19.56 5.18 -6.26
C GLY A 155 -19.42 4.11 -5.19
N PHE A 156 -19.05 4.48 -3.96
CA PHE A 156 -18.95 3.53 -2.86
C PHE A 156 -20.30 2.94 -2.44
N GLN A 157 -21.37 3.73 -2.48
CA GLN A 157 -22.72 3.28 -2.06
C GLN A 157 -23.46 2.51 -3.16
N ARG A 158 -23.43 3.02 -4.40
CA ARG A 158 -24.22 2.47 -5.52
C ARG A 158 -23.47 1.43 -6.33
N GLN A 159 -22.14 1.38 -6.20
CA GLN A 159 -21.25 0.46 -6.91
C GLN A 159 -21.51 0.44 -8.42
N ARG A 160 -21.73 1.63 -8.99
CA ARG A 160 -21.88 1.90 -10.42
C ARG A 160 -21.52 3.36 -10.69
N GLY A 161 -21.23 3.74 -11.92
CA GLY A 161 -21.07 5.14 -12.31
C GLY A 161 -20.26 5.36 -13.57
N ASP A 162 -20.07 6.62 -13.93
CA ASP A 162 -19.28 7.04 -15.09
C ASP A 162 -17.78 7.18 -14.74
N CYS A 163 -16.97 7.68 -15.68
CA CYS A 163 -15.54 7.91 -15.49
C CYS A 163 -15.24 8.81 -14.27
N TYR A 164 -16.09 9.80 -13.99
CA TYR A 164 -15.92 10.68 -12.83
C TYR A 164 -16.09 9.95 -11.51
N VAL A 165 -17.07 9.04 -11.43
CA VAL A 165 -17.29 8.17 -10.27
C VAL A 165 -16.15 7.18 -10.09
N MET A 166 -15.74 6.49 -11.16
CA MET A 166 -14.67 5.50 -11.09
C MET A 166 -13.35 6.15 -10.63
N ALA A 167 -12.97 7.28 -11.23
CA ALA A 167 -11.81 8.06 -10.79
C ALA A 167 -11.95 8.52 -9.34
N ALA A 168 -13.14 8.97 -8.91
CA ALA A 168 -13.34 9.52 -7.57
C ALA A 168 -13.18 8.46 -6.49
N THR A 169 -13.69 7.26 -6.73
CA THR A 169 -13.53 6.16 -5.77
C THR A 169 -12.07 5.78 -5.59
N PHE A 170 -11.29 5.69 -6.67
CA PHE A 170 -9.86 5.40 -6.57
C PHE A 170 -9.10 6.56 -5.91
N TYR A 171 -9.38 7.81 -6.31
CA TYR A 171 -8.78 9.01 -5.74
C TYR A 171 -8.92 9.04 -4.22
N TRP A 172 -10.12 8.80 -3.68
CA TRP A 172 -10.32 8.83 -2.24
C TRP A 172 -9.60 7.70 -1.52
N MET A 173 -9.53 6.49 -2.10
CA MET A 173 -8.74 5.39 -1.53
C MET A 173 -7.24 5.69 -1.53
N ALA A 174 -6.71 6.24 -2.62
CA ALA A 174 -5.31 6.68 -2.70
C ALA A 174 -5.01 7.85 -1.76
N LYS A 175 -5.94 8.80 -1.61
CA LYS A 175 -5.77 9.93 -0.70
C LYS A 175 -5.73 9.50 0.76
N VAL A 176 -6.63 8.61 1.20
CA VAL A 176 -6.62 8.12 2.59
C VAL A 176 -5.44 7.18 2.85
N SER A 177 -4.87 6.51 1.85
CA SER A 177 -3.63 5.74 2.01
C SER A 177 -2.38 6.61 2.22
N GLY A 178 -2.53 7.95 2.19
CA GLY A 178 -1.43 8.89 2.35
C GLY A 178 -0.65 9.16 1.07
N SER A 179 -1.15 8.73 -0.09
CA SER A 179 -0.56 9.12 -1.37
C SER A 179 -0.88 10.58 -1.69
N ASP A 180 0.03 11.25 -2.40
CA ASP A 180 -0.22 12.58 -2.96
C ASP A 180 -1.08 12.46 -4.21
N ALA A 181 -2.35 12.12 -3.98
CA ALA A 181 -3.32 11.84 -5.03
C ALA A 181 -4.08 13.11 -5.41
N HIS A 182 -4.24 13.32 -6.71
CA HIS A 182 -4.99 14.42 -7.29
C HIS A 182 -6.11 13.90 -8.17
N TYR A 183 -7.30 14.49 -8.01
CA TYR A 183 -8.43 14.19 -8.87
C TYR A 183 -8.39 15.15 -10.06
N VAL A 184 -8.37 14.59 -11.27
CA VAL A 184 -8.17 15.36 -12.50
C VAL A 184 -9.43 15.31 -13.35
N LYS A 185 -9.84 16.46 -13.87
CA LYS A 185 -10.86 16.56 -14.91
C LYS A 185 -10.26 17.22 -16.14
N GLY A 186 -10.64 16.74 -17.30
CA GLY A 186 -10.30 17.33 -18.57
C GLY A 186 -10.85 16.51 -19.70
N TYR A 187 -10.03 16.27 -20.71
CA TYR A 187 -10.44 15.57 -21.91
C TYR A 187 -9.39 14.58 -22.38
N PHE A 188 -9.80 13.62 -23.22
CA PHE A 188 -8.89 12.90 -24.09
C PHE A 188 -9.16 13.24 -25.56
N LYS A 189 -8.10 13.24 -26.37
CA LYS A 189 -8.20 13.47 -27.82
C LYS A 189 -8.84 12.24 -28.49
N LYS A 190 -9.86 12.48 -29.32
CA LYS A 190 -10.47 11.49 -30.22
C LYS A 190 -9.97 11.71 -31.65
N SER A 191 -10.30 10.81 -32.58
CA SER A 191 -10.07 11.02 -34.02
C SER A 191 -10.76 12.30 -34.51
N SER A 192 -11.99 12.55 -34.03
CA SER A 192 -12.70 13.81 -34.19
C SER A 192 -13.11 14.36 -32.82
N GLY A 193 -12.71 15.59 -32.53
CA GLY A 193 -13.03 16.31 -31.28
C GLY A 193 -12.35 15.74 -30.03
N LYS A 194 -13.06 15.87 -28.89
CA LYS A 194 -12.55 15.49 -27.56
C LYS A 194 -13.61 14.83 -26.69
N GLY A 195 -13.22 13.89 -25.83
CA GLY A 195 -14.09 13.22 -24.87
C GLY A 195 -13.84 13.73 -23.46
N ALA A 196 -14.88 14.24 -22.78
CA ALA A 196 -14.77 14.67 -21.40
C ALA A 196 -14.47 13.47 -20.49
N HIS A 197 -13.51 13.63 -19.59
CA HIS A 197 -12.95 12.49 -18.85
C HIS A 197 -12.36 12.89 -17.50
N ALA A 198 -12.21 11.91 -16.62
CA ALA A 198 -11.57 12.08 -15.33
C ALA A 198 -10.69 10.87 -14.99
N TRP A 199 -9.58 11.15 -14.33
CA TRP A 199 -8.60 10.18 -13.87
C TRP A 199 -7.95 10.67 -12.58
N VAL A 200 -6.99 9.91 -12.07
CA VAL A 200 -6.23 10.25 -10.87
C VAL A 200 -4.77 10.39 -11.23
N GLU A 201 -4.14 11.45 -10.76
CA GLU A 201 -2.69 11.59 -10.75
C GLU A 201 -2.19 11.24 -9.35
N ILE A 202 -1.07 10.54 -9.23
CA ILE A 202 -0.36 10.39 -7.96
C ILE A 202 1.09 10.80 -8.16
N ASP A 203 1.52 11.77 -7.38
CA ASP A 203 2.91 12.23 -7.36
C ASP A 203 3.73 11.33 -6.41
N TYR A 204 4.83 10.80 -6.93
CA TYR A 204 5.74 9.97 -6.15
C TYR A 204 7.19 10.24 -6.56
N LYS A 205 7.98 10.74 -5.62
CA LYS A 205 9.41 11.06 -5.80
C LYS A 205 9.67 11.92 -7.05
N GLY A 206 8.90 13.00 -7.21
CA GLY A 206 9.05 13.95 -8.33
C GLY A 206 8.51 13.45 -9.67
N THR A 207 7.88 12.27 -9.72
CA THR A 207 7.21 11.76 -10.93
C THR A 207 5.70 11.70 -10.72
N THR A 208 4.95 12.27 -11.65
CA THR A 208 3.49 12.13 -11.73
C THR A 208 3.13 10.88 -12.52
N TYR A 209 2.31 10.01 -11.92
CA TYR A 209 1.76 8.84 -12.58
C TYR A 209 0.24 8.97 -12.75
N VAL A 210 -0.27 8.50 -13.89
CA VAL A 210 -1.69 8.48 -14.23
C VAL A 210 -2.31 7.15 -13.84
N TYR A 211 -3.51 7.23 -13.26
CA TYR A 211 -4.34 6.10 -12.87
C TYR A 211 -5.73 6.33 -13.42
N ASP A 212 -6.11 5.53 -14.40
CA ASP A 212 -7.36 5.69 -15.14
C ASP A 212 -8.19 4.39 -15.09
N PRO A 213 -9.08 4.24 -14.09
CA PRO A 213 -9.87 3.04 -13.94
C PRO A 213 -10.85 2.82 -15.11
N ASN A 214 -11.39 3.90 -15.68
CA ASN A 214 -12.34 3.81 -16.78
C ASN A 214 -11.64 3.44 -18.09
N PHE A 215 -10.46 3.99 -18.38
CA PHE A 215 -9.63 3.54 -19.49
C PHE A 215 -9.30 2.05 -19.39
N GLN A 216 -8.87 1.57 -18.21
CA GLN A 216 -8.62 0.13 -18.02
C GLN A 216 -9.88 -0.70 -18.30
N LYS A 217 -11.04 -0.20 -17.88
CA LYS A 217 -12.30 -0.89 -18.09
C LYS A 217 -12.70 -0.95 -19.56
N GLU A 218 -12.69 0.19 -20.25
CA GLU A 218 -13.17 0.32 -21.63
C GLU A 218 -12.22 -0.38 -22.61
N TYR A 219 -10.93 -0.14 -22.47
CA TYR A 219 -9.93 -0.61 -23.45
C TYR A 219 -9.30 -1.95 -23.07
N LYS A 220 -9.57 -2.47 -21.86
CA LYS A 220 -8.93 -3.70 -21.31
C LYS A 220 -7.40 -3.64 -21.28
N LEU A 221 -6.85 -2.43 -21.22
CA LEU A 221 -5.41 -2.15 -21.12
C LEU A 221 -5.02 -1.78 -19.69
N ASN A 222 -3.73 -1.78 -19.38
CA ASN A 222 -3.27 -1.34 -18.05
C ASN A 222 -3.57 0.15 -17.85
N GLY A 223 -4.48 0.49 -16.94
CA GLY A 223 -4.74 1.88 -16.55
C GLY A 223 -4.03 2.31 -15.28
N TYR A 224 -3.19 1.45 -14.69
CA TYR A 224 -2.55 1.70 -13.41
C TYR A 224 -1.11 2.17 -13.57
N LYS A 225 -0.78 3.31 -12.95
CA LYS A 225 0.58 3.87 -12.89
C LYS A 225 1.19 4.08 -14.28
N LEU A 226 0.42 4.72 -15.15
CA LEU A 226 0.84 5.14 -16.49
C LEU A 226 1.73 6.38 -16.42
N LYS A 227 2.55 6.58 -17.45
CA LYS A 227 3.16 7.89 -17.74
C LYS A 227 2.35 8.57 -18.85
N TYR A 228 2.24 9.89 -18.80
CA TYR A 228 1.65 10.63 -19.91
C TYR A 228 2.37 10.34 -21.23
N GLY A 229 1.60 10.20 -22.30
CA GLY A 229 2.13 9.92 -23.64
C GLY A 229 2.65 8.50 -23.84
N ALA A 230 2.44 7.58 -22.88
CA ALA A 230 2.82 6.19 -23.04
C ALA A 230 2.10 5.56 -24.27
N PRO A 231 2.78 4.66 -25.02
CA PRO A 231 2.15 3.97 -26.14
C PRO A 231 0.88 3.24 -25.72
N LYS A 232 -0.12 3.20 -26.62
CA LYS A 232 -1.42 2.54 -26.39
C LYS A 232 -2.17 3.08 -25.16
N THR A 233 -2.02 4.37 -24.85
CA THR A 233 -2.82 5.07 -23.82
C THR A 233 -3.56 6.26 -24.42
N LEU A 234 -4.53 6.81 -23.67
CA LEU A 234 -5.23 8.03 -24.08
C LEU A 234 -4.29 9.23 -24.12
N LYS A 235 -4.51 10.11 -25.11
CA LYS A 235 -3.88 11.43 -25.14
C LYS A 235 -4.74 12.42 -24.34
N TYR A 236 -4.38 12.62 -23.07
CA TYR A 236 -5.03 13.57 -22.17
C TYR A 236 -4.69 15.02 -22.54
N ILE A 237 -5.71 15.89 -22.59
CA ILE A 237 -5.63 17.30 -23.02
C ILE A 237 -6.60 18.16 -22.17
N ASP A 238 -6.36 19.48 -22.14
CA ASP A 238 -7.25 20.48 -21.51
C ASP A 238 -7.71 20.09 -20.09
N TYR A 239 -6.77 19.77 -19.21
CA TYR A 239 -7.07 19.20 -17.90
C TYR A 239 -6.54 20.01 -16.73
N LYS A 240 -7.17 19.82 -15.57
CA LYS A 240 -6.77 20.43 -14.30
C LYS A 240 -7.00 19.50 -13.11
N ARG A 241 -6.10 19.60 -12.14
CA ARG A 241 -6.30 19.07 -10.78
C ARG A 241 -7.39 19.87 -10.07
N LEU A 242 -8.21 19.22 -9.25
CA LEU A 242 -9.33 19.87 -8.52
C LEU A 242 -9.12 19.96 -7.01
N ASN A 243 -7.89 19.79 -6.54
CA ASN A 243 -7.55 19.73 -5.12
C ASN A 243 -6.20 20.36 -4.81
#